data_AF-A0A146K6H8-F1
#
_entry.id   AF-A0A146K6H8-F1
#
_cell.length_a   1.000
_cell.length_b   1.000
_cell.length_c   1.000
_cell.angle_alpha   90.00
_cell.angle_beta   90.00
_cell.angle_gamma   90.00
#
_symmetry.space_group_name_H-M   'P 1'
#
loop_
_entity.id
_entity.type
_entity.pdbx_description
1 polymer ?
#
loop_
_entity_poly.entity_id
_entity_poly.type
_entity_poly.pdbx_seq_one_letter_code
_entity_poly.pdbx_strand_id
1 'polypeptide(L)'
;FLDFEYCPIPSASFDDEMSYPIDSLTSSSNQSYNSFDKQSSESTDKFQCKMYMNKWYVPVSTVVQNKESIYSLCQRVVNHKQRNSKKFRWNLENCIQFARVVTKIGISKVKPKDIKEQFPQQEITATMLGSHLQKYRQRLVRIYKLDSYADLEDWMIESYGDREVEALAQKWQK
;
A
#
# COMPACT_ATOMS: atom_id res chain seq x y z
N PHE A 1 -9.51 17.50 23.34
CA PHE A 1 -10.87 18.02 23.50
C PHE A 1 -11.43 18.22 22.09
N LEU A 2 -12.32 17.34 21.66
CA LEU A 2 -13.13 17.57 20.45
C LEU A 2 -14.29 18.47 20.90
N ASP A 3 -14.43 19.63 20.28
CA ASP A 3 -15.63 20.45 20.45
C ASP A 3 -16.85 19.62 20.03
N PHE A 4 -17.98 19.80 20.73
CA PHE A 4 -19.25 19.05 20.59
C PHE A 4 -19.92 19.15 19.20
N GLU A 5 -19.24 19.70 18.20
CA GLU A 5 -19.79 20.05 16.89
C GLU A 5 -19.62 18.97 15.81
N TYR A 6 -19.14 17.77 16.13
CA TYR A 6 -18.87 16.74 15.13
C TYR A 6 -19.58 15.42 15.45
N CYS A 7 -20.38 14.92 14.50
CA CYS A 7 -20.96 13.59 14.60
C CYS A 7 -20.11 12.55 13.85
N PRO A 8 -19.89 11.36 14.44
CA PRO A 8 -19.22 10.27 13.73
C PRO A 8 -20.11 9.75 12.60
N ILE A 9 -19.53 9.54 11.42
CA ILE A 9 -20.23 8.84 10.33
C ILE A 9 -20.35 7.36 10.73
N PRO A 10 -21.56 6.75 10.71
CA PRO A 10 -21.73 5.33 11.01
C PRO A 10 -20.99 4.48 9.97
N SER A 11 -19.82 3.99 10.34
CA SER A 11 -19.07 2.99 9.57
C SER A 11 -19.59 1.61 9.91
N ALA A 12 -19.99 0.82 8.91
CA ALA A 12 -20.23 -0.61 9.09
C ALA A 12 -18.99 -1.26 9.74
N SER A 13 -19.16 -1.80 10.93
CA SER A 13 -18.16 -2.52 11.71
C SER A 13 -17.76 -3.79 10.95
N PHE A 14 -16.46 -3.95 10.70
CA PHE A 14 -15.88 -5.22 10.29
C PHE A 14 -14.54 -5.36 10.99
N ASP A 15 -14.32 -6.51 11.59
CA ASP A 15 -13.33 -6.79 12.63
C ASP A 15 -11.87 -6.53 12.25
N ASP A 16 -11.09 -6.22 13.28
CA ASP A 16 -9.63 -6.01 13.29
C ASP A 16 -8.85 -7.17 12.62
N GLU A 17 -8.11 -6.85 11.56
CA GLU A 17 -7.04 -7.72 11.05
C GLU A 17 -5.71 -7.40 11.75
N MET A 18 -5.07 -8.46 12.26
CA MET A 18 -3.76 -8.45 12.91
C MET A 18 -2.72 -7.64 12.14
N SER A 19 -2.17 -6.63 12.80
CA SER A 19 -0.97 -5.92 12.37
C SER A 19 0.26 -6.81 12.59
N TYR A 20 0.94 -7.19 11.51
CA TYR A 20 2.32 -7.69 11.62
C TYR A 20 3.24 -6.59 12.16
N PRO A 21 4.34 -6.94 12.85
CA PRO A 21 5.32 -5.98 13.32
C PRO A 21 5.98 -5.30 12.12
N ILE A 22 5.59 -4.05 11.88
CA ILE A 22 6.34 -3.13 11.02
C ILE A 22 7.52 -2.67 11.88
N ASP A 23 8.71 -3.18 11.58
CA ASP A 23 9.91 -2.60 12.16
C ASP A 23 9.97 -1.11 11.84
N SER A 24 9.95 -0.35 12.93
CA SER A 24 9.92 1.09 12.98
C SER A 24 11.29 1.63 12.57
N LEU A 25 11.46 1.88 11.27
CA LEU A 25 12.45 2.86 10.80
C LEU A 25 11.72 3.95 10.02
N THR A 26 11.42 4.98 10.79
CA THR A 26 10.93 6.29 10.37
C THR A 26 11.83 6.88 9.29
N SER A 27 11.28 7.02 8.08
CA SER A 27 11.66 8.11 7.18
C SER A 27 10.44 9.01 7.07
N SER A 28 10.50 10.10 7.83
CA SER A 28 9.55 11.19 7.80
C SER A 28 9.48 11.75 6.38
N SER A 29 8.37 11.51 5.71
CA SER A 29 7.95 12.30 4.56
C SER A 29 6.52 12.74 4.85
N ASN A 30 6.41 13.90 5.50
CA ASN A 30 5.17 14.65 5.57
C ASN A 30 4.79 15.05 4.14
N GLN A 31 3.95 14.24 3.49
CA GLN A 31 3.21 14.70 2.32
C GLN A 31 1.82 15.12 2.77
N SER A 32 1.64 16.43 2.91
CA SER A 32 0.35 17.09 2.98
C SER A 32 -0.40 16.83 1.68
N TYR A 33 -1.35 15.89 1.68
CA TYR A 33 -2.32 15.74 0.60
C TYR A 33 -3.42 16.79 0.77
N ASN A 34 -3.18 17.98 0.22
CA ASN A 34 -4.23 18.89 -0.20
C ASN A 34 -4.09 19.07 -1.72
N SER A 35 -5.04 18.54 -2.47
CA SER A 35 -5.79 19.27 -3.50
C SER A 35 -6.54 18.29 -4.37
N PHE A 36 -7.87 18.29 -4.25
CA PHE A 36 -8.78 17.68 -5.20
C PHE A 36 -9.29 18.82 -6.09
N ASP A 37 -8.42 19.37 -6.93
CA ASP A 37 -8.80 20.31 -7.99
C ASP A 37 -8.86 19.57 -9.32
N LYS A 38 -10.08 19.23 -9.75
CA LYS A 38 -10.38 19.12 -11.16
C LYS A 38 -11.67 19.88 -11.42
N GLN A 39 -11.51 20.97 -12.17
CA GLN A 39 -12.51 21.97 -12.50
C GLN A 39 -13.78 21.35 -13.06
N SER A 40 -14.86 21.43 -12.28
CA SER A 40 -16.22 21.57 -12.80
C SER A 40 -16.84 22.75 -12.06
N SER A 41 -17.09 23.83 -12.79
CA SER A 41 -17.73 25.05 -12.30
C SER A 41 -19.22 24.80 -12.06
N GLU A 42 -19.53 24.10 -10.99
CA GLU A 42 -20.82 24.14 -10.31
C GLU A 42 -20.51 24.37 -8.84
N SER A 43 -21.28 25.25 -8.19
CA SER A 43 -21.13 25.66 -6.79
C SER A 43 -21.21 24.44 -5.87
N THR A 44 -20.09 23.75 -5.71
CA THR A 44 -19.96 22.62 -4.81
C THR A 44 -19.64 23.21 -3.45
N ASP A 45 -20.67 23.28 -2.60
CA ASP A 45 -20.51 23.47 -1.16
C ASP A 45 -19.35 22.58 -0.70
N LYS A 46 -18.25 23.20 -0.29
CA LYS A 46 -17.06 22.52 0.21
C LYS A 46 -17.40 21.91 1.56
N PHE A 47 -17.93 20.69 1.55
CA PHE A 47 -18.10 19.88 2.75
C PHE A 47 -16.74 19.67 3.42
N GLN A 48 -16.55 20.25 4.61
CA GLN A 48 -15.35 20.05 5.40
C GLN A 48 -15.47 18.76 6.22
N CYS A 49 -15.03 17.64 5.66
CA CYS A 49 -14.88 16.40 6.42
C CYS A 49 -13.50 16.35 7.10
N LYS A 50 -13.46 15.92 8.36
CA LYS A 50 -12.20 15.72 9.10
C LYS A 50 -12.02 14.25 9.45
N MET A 51 -10.79 13.74 9.32
CA MET A 51 -10.44 12.38 9.73
C MET A 51 -9.82 12.41 11.13
N TYR A 52 -10.35 11.63 12.05
CA TYR A 52 -9.86 11.50 13.43
C TYR A 52 -9.98 10.04 13.88
N MET A 53 -8.89 9.46 14.42
CA MET A 53 -8.85 8.05 14.86
C MET A 53 -9.44 7.05 13.84
N ASN A 54 -9.04 7.16 12.57
CA ASN A 54 -9.54 6.35 11.45
C ASN A 54 -11.06 6.42 11.21
N LYS A 55 -11.74 7.42 11.78
CA LYS A 55 -13.16 7.72 11.56
C LYS A 55 -13.30 9.08 10.87
N TRP A 56 -14.30 9.19 10.00
CA TRP A 56 -14.64 10.44 9.34
C TRP A 56 -15.73 11.15 10.12
N TYR A 57 -15.54 12.45 10.31
CA TYR A 57 -16.43 13.34 11.04
C TYR A 57 -16.89 14.49 10.15
N VAL A 58 -18.14 14.89 10.34
CA VAL A 58 -18.78 16.00 9.64
C VAL A 58 -19.34 16.97 10.68
N PRO A 59 -19.27 18.30 10.46
CA PRO A 59 -19.90 19.27 11.33
C PRO A 59 -21.40 19.01 11.48
N VAL A 60 -21.91 19.08 12.70
CA VAL A 60 -23.33 18.89 13.03
C VAL A 60 -24.20 19.92 12.33
N SER A 61 -23.72 21.16 12.19
CA SER A 61 -24.41 22.24 11.46
C SER A 61 -24.75 21.85 10.02
N THR A 62 -23.80 21.19 9.34
CA THR A 62 -23.99 20.65 7.98
C THR A 62 -25.03 19.53 7.96
N VAL A 63 -25.04 18.69 8.99
CA VAL A 63 -25.96 17.55 9.10
C VAL A 63 -27.41 18.02 9.28
N VAL A 64 -27.62 19.07 10.08
CA VAL A 64 -28.96 19.59 10.39
C VAL A 64 -29.60 20.26 9.18
N GLN A 65 -28.82 20.95 8.35
CA GLN A 65 -29.34 21.75 7.24
C GLN A 65 -29.68 20.93 5.99
N ASN A 66 -29.04 19.78 5.77
CA ASN A 66 -29.21 19.03 4.51
C ASN A 66 -29.07 17.51 4.70
N LYS A 67 -30.11 16.90 5.27
CA LYS A 67 -30.13 15.45 5.58
C LYS A 67 -29.90 14.56 4.36
N GLU A 68 -30.44 14.91 3.21
CA GLU A 68 -30.29 14.13 1.97
C GLU A 68 -28.84 14.16 1.44
N SER A 69 -28.15 15.30 1.59
CA SER A 69 -26.75 15.44 1.16
C SER A 69 -25.80 14.55 1.96
N ILE A 70 -26.08 14.30 3.25
CA ILE A 70 -25.26 13.40 4.08
C ILE A 70 -25.34 11.96 3.56
N TYR A 71 -26.53 11.49 3.17
CA TYR A 71 -26.68 10.13 2.64
C TYR A 71 -25.84 9.95 1.39
N SER A 72 -25.88 10.93 0.47
CA SER A 72 -25.04 10.94 -0.74
C SER A 72 -23.54 10.95 -0.41
N LEU A 73 -23.14 11.65 0.66
CA LEU A 73 -21.75 11.76 1.10
C LEU A 73 -21.26 10.44 1.72
N CYS A 74 -22.06 9.86 2.61
CA CYS A 74 -21.81 8.54 3.20
C CYS A 74 -21.67 7.49 2.10
N GLN A 75 -22.55 7.51 1.10
CA GLN A 75 -22.50 6.55 -0.01
C GLN A 75 -21.24 6.75 -0.88
N ARG A 76 -20.81 8.00 -1.12
CA ARG A 76 -19.53 8.30 -1.78
C ARG A 76 -18.34 7.77 -1.00
N VAL A 77 -18.30 7.97 0.32
CA VAL A 77 -17.22 7.47 1.19
C VAL A 77 -17.19 5.95 1.22
N VAL A 78 -18.34 5.29 1.36
CA VAL A 78 -18.47 3.82 1.33
C VAL A 78 -18.02 3.28 -0.02
N ASN A 79 -18.51 3.84 -1.12
CA ASN A 79 -18.11 3.44 -2.48
C ASN A 79 -16.61 3.65 -2.71
N HIS A 80 -16.04 4.74 -2.21
CA HIS A 80 -14.60 4.99 -2.28
C HIS A 80 -13.80 3.94 -1.48
N LYS A 81 -14.26 3.59 -0.27
CA LYS A 81 -13.63 2.54 0.55
C LYS A 81 -13.71 1.17 -0.13
N GLN A 82 -14.88 0.81 -0.68
CA GLN A 82 -15.08 -0.45 -1.42
C GLN A 82 -14.25 -0.52 -2.71
N ARG A 83 -14.09 0.59 -3.42
CA ARG A 83 -13.20 0.65 -4.59
C ARG A 83 -11.73 0.49 -4.20
N ASN A 84 -11.33 0.97 -3.03
CA ASN A 84 -9.96 0.85 -2.54
C ASN A 84 -9.66 -0.48 -1.84
N SER A 85 -10.66 -1.20 -1.31
CA SER A 85 -10.46 -2.50 -0.67
C SER A 85 -10.11 -3.61 -1.67
N LYS A 86 -10.44 -3.43 -2.95
CA LYS A 86 -10.04 -4.36 -4.03
C LYS A 86 -8.64 -4.09 -4.59
N LYS A 87 -7.90 -3.12 -4.06
CA LYS A 87 -6.54 -2.85 -4.54
C LYS A 87 -5.61 -3.91 -3.98
N PHE A 88 -4.83 -4.53 -4.87
CA PHE A 88 -3.75 -5.43 -4.49
C PHE A 88 -2.85 -4.81 -3.40
N ARG A 89 -2.52 -5.60 -2.38
CA ARG A 89 -1.63 -5.23 -1.27
C ARG A 89 -0.47 -6.21 -1.17
N TRP A 90 0.72 -5.68 -0.89
CA TRP A 90 1.90 -6.48 -0.56
C TRP A 90 1.79 -6.98 0.88
N ASN A 91 1.12 -8.12 1.08
CA ASN A 91 1.18 -8.87 2.33
C ASN A 91 2.41 -9.78 2.34
N LEU A 92 2.68 -10.42 3.48
CA LEU A 92 3.86 -11.29 3.66
C LEU A 92 3.91 -12.42 2.61
N GLU A 93 2.78 -13.08 2.37
CA GLU A 93 2.68 -14.15 1.39
C GLU A 93 3.05 -13.69 -0.03
N ASN A 94 2.54 -12.53 -0.45
CA ASN A 94 2.85 -11.95 -1.76
C ASN A 94 4.33 -11.53 -1.85
N CYS A 95 4.93 -11.06 -0.75
CA CYS A 95 6.37 -10.76 -0.69
C CYS A 95 7.22 -12.03 -0.82
N ILE A 96 6.85 -13.13 -0.14
CA ILE A 96 7.53 -14.42 -0.26
C ILE A 96 7.44 -14.95 -1.69
N GLN A 97 6.24 -14.93 -2.29
CA GLN A 97 6.05 -15.34 -3.68
C GLN A 97 6.89 -14.51 -4.64
N PHE A 98 6.97 -13.19 -4.40
CA PHE A 98 7.81 -12.29 -5.19
C PHE A 98 9.29 -12.67 -5.06
N ALA A 99 9.77 -12.88 -3.83
CA ALA A 99 11.14 -13.29 -3.57
C ALA A 99 11.47 -14.64 -4.22
N ARG A 100 10.56 -15.62 -4.20
CA ARG A 100 10.72 -16.91 -4.89
C ARG A 100 10.92 -16.73 -6.39
N VAL A 101 10.02 -15.99 -7.04
CA VAL A 101 10.11 -15.75 -8.49
C VAL A 101 11.39 -15.02 -8.87
N VAL A 102 11.75 -13.97 -8.12
CA VAL A 102 12.96 -13.19 -8.34
C VAL A 102 14.22 -14.05 -8.15
N THR A 103 14.29 -14.84 -7.09
CA THR A 103 15.44 -15.71 -6.79
C THR A 103 15.58 -16.83 -7.81
N LYS A 104 14.46 -17.36 -8.32
CA LYS A 104 14.48 -18.38 -9.38
C LYS A 104 15.07 -17.85 -10.69
N ILE A 105 14.85 -16.58 -11.01
CA ILE A 105 15.35 -15.94 -12.24
C ILE A 105 16.78 -15.39 -12.05
N GLY A 106 17.08 -14.85 -10.86
CA GLY A 106 18.30 -14.12 -10.54
C GLY A 106 18.03 -12.62 -10.39
N ILE A 107 18.36 -12.05 -9.23
CA ILE A 107 18.04 -10.66 -8.88
C ILE A 107 18.73 -9.64 -9.79
N SER A 108 19.90 -9.97 -10.34
CA SER A 108 20.69 -9.06 -11.19
C SER A 108 20.02 -8.80 -12.54
N LYS A 109 19.46 -9.85 -13.17
CA LYS A 109 18.97 -9.81 -14.56
C LYS A 109 17.45 -9.75 -14.69
N VAL A 110 16.71 -10.08 -13.62
CA VAL A 110 15.25 -10.14 -13.67
C VAL A 110 14.62 -8.83 -14.12
N LYS A 111 13.67 -8.91 -15.07
CA LYS A 111 12.83 -7.80 -15.51
C LYS A 111 11.40 -7.96 -14.98
N PRO A 112 10.64 -6.86 -14.82
CA PRO A 112 9.27 -6.94 -14.31
C PRO A 112 8.31 -7.76 -15.18
N LYS A 113 8.59 -7.87 -16.49
CA LYS A 113 7.81 -8.73 -17.41
C LYS A 113 7.99 -10.21 -17.07
N ASP A 114 9.23 -10.65 -16.87
CA ASP A 114 9.57 -12.03 -16.51
C ASP A 114 8.93 -12.44 -15.17
N ILE A 115 8.88 -11.51 -14.21
CA ILE A 115 8.17 -11.72 -12.94
C ILE A 115 6.67 -11.87 -13.19
N LYS A 116 6.08 -11.00 -14.01
CA LYS A 116 4.63 -11.00 -14.28
C LYS A 116 4.15 -12.31 -14.90
N GLU A 117 4.95 -12.94 -15.74
CA GLU A 117 4.63 -14.24 -16.35
C GLU A 117 4.55 -15.38 -15.34
N GLN A 118 5.30 -15.29 -14.23
CA GLN A 118 5.35 -16.33 -13.19
C GLN A 118 4.54 -15.98 -11.94
N PHE A 119 4.10 -14.72 -11.79
CA PHE A 119 3.38 -14.26 -10.61
C PHE A 119 1.87 -14.59 -10.71
N PRO A 120 1.29 -15.34 -9.76
CA PRO A 120 -0.05 -15.89 -9.92
C PRO A 120 -1.18 -14.84 -9.92
N GLN A 121 -0.96 -13.66 -9.35
CA GLN A 121 -1.97 -12.63 -9.19
C GLN A 121 -2.15 -11.83 -10.49
N GLN A 122 -3.32 -11.97 -11.11
CA GLN A 122 -3.65 -11.31 -12.39
C GLN A 122 -3.72 -9.79 -12.27
N GLU A 123 -4.20 -9.26 -11.15
CA GLU A 123 -4.41 -7.82 -10.91
C GLU A 123 -3.11 -6.99 -10.86
N ILE A 124 -1.97 -7.64 -10.65
CA ILE A 124 -0.67 -6.94 -10.62
C ILE A 124 -0.26 -6.49 -12.02
N THR A 125 0.21 -5.27 -12.14
CA THR A 125 0.83 -4.79 -13.39
C THR A 125 2.36 -4.92 -13.35
N ALA A 126 2.99 -5.00 -14.52
CA ALA A 126 4.46 -4.99 -14.61
C ALA A 126 5.08 -3.72 -13.98
N THR A 127 4.38 -2.59 -14.03
CA THR A 127 4.80 -1.33 -13.39
C THR A 127 4.83 -1.44 -11.86
N MET A 128 3.84 -2.10 -11.27
CA MET A 128 3.80 -2.36 -9.81
C MET A 128 4.94 -3.28 -9.40
N LEU A 129 5.21 -4.32 -10.18
CA LEU A 129 6.36 -5.22 -9.96
C LEU A 129 7.69 -4.48 -10.11
N GLY A 130 7.84 -3.59 -11.08
CA GLY A 130 9.03 -2.77 -11.25
C GLY A 130 9.31 -1.88 -10.04
N SER A 131 8.28 -1.20 -9.54
CA SER A 131 8.38 -0.40 -8.31
C SER A 131 8.76 -1.24 -7.10
N HIS A 132 8.20 -2.44 -6.97
CA HIS A 132 8.51 -3.35 -5.86
C HIS A 132 9.93 -3.93 -5.98
N LEU A 133 10.34 -4.36 -7.17
CA LEU A 133 11.68 -4.85 -7.48
C LEU A 133 12.77 -3.80 -7.19
N GLN A 134 12.51 -2.54 -7.55
CA GLN A 134 13.44 -1.45 -7.24
C GLN A 134 13.63 -1.30 -5.73
N LYS A 135 12.54 -1.28 -4.96
CA LYS A 135 12.60 -1.22 -3.48
C LYS A 135 13.27 -2.45 -2.88
N TYR A 136 13.03 -3.62 -3.45
CA TYR A 136 13.64 -4.87 -3.03
C TYR A 136 15.17 -4.83 -3.22
N ARG A 137 15.66 -4.43 -4.41
CA ARG A 137 17.10 -4.22 -4.68
C ARG A 137 17.73 -3.19 -3.72
N GLN A 138 17.05 -2.07 -3.48
CA GLN A 138 17.50 -1.06 -2.50
C GLN A 138 17.63 -1.62 -1.09
N ARG A 139 16.72 -2.51 -0.69
CA ARG A 139 16.76 -3.14 0.63
C ARG A 139 17.93 -4.11 0.72
N LEU A 140 18.17 -4.92 -0.31
CA LEU A 140 19.33 -5.83 -0.36
C LEU A 140 20.64 -5.05 -0.27
N VAL A 141 20.80 -3.97 -1.04
CA VAL A 141 21.98 -3.09 -0.93
C VAL A 141 22.23 -2.64 0.51
N ARG A 142 21.18 -2.27 1.24
CA ARG A 142 21.30 -1.87 2.65
C ARG A 142 21.64 -3.04 3.59
N ILE A 143 21.00 -4.20 3.39
CA ILE A 143 21.23 -5.41 4.20
C ILE A 143 22.68 -5.89 4.05
N TYR A 144 23.17 -5.94 2.82
CA TYR A 144 24.50 -6.45 2.48
C TYR A 144 25.59 -5.35 2.46
N LYS A 145 25.24 -4.10 2.77
CA LYS A 145 26.15 -2.94 2.81
C LYS A 145 26.94 -2.77 1.50
N LEU A 146 26.25 -2.86 0.38
CA LEU A 146 26.83 -2.66 -0.94
C LEU A 146 26.89 -1.17 -1.29
N ASP A 147 27.84 -0.78 -2.14
CA ASP A 147 27.96 0.59 -2.61
C ASP A 147 26.98 0.88 -3.76
N SER A 148 26.70 -0.12 -4.60
CA SER A 148 25.89 0.04 -5.80
C SER A 148 24.99 -1.16 -6.12
N TYR A 149 24.07 -1.01 -7.08
CA TYR A 149 23.31 -2.15 -7.62
C TYR A 149 24.15 -3.11 -8.46
N ALA A 150 25.34 -2.70 -8.92
CA ALA A 150 26.21 -3.56 -9.72
C ALA A 150 26.82 -4.69 -8.88
N ASP A 151 26.93 -4.48 -7.57
CA ASP A 151 27.48 -5.43 -6.60
C ASP A 151 26.42 -6.45 -6.11
N LEU A 152 25.18 -6.38 -6.63
CA LEU A 152 24.14 -7.35 -6.29
C LEU A 152 24.38 -8.68 -7.02
N GLU A 153 24.57 -9.73 -6.22
CA GLU A 153 24.74 -11.10 -6.73
C GLU A 153 23.44 -11.90 -6.61
N ASP A 154 23.25 -12.91 -7.47
CA ASP A 154 21.98 -13.64 -7.62
C ASP A 154 21.58 -14.48 -6.38
N TRP A 155 22.52 -14.75 -5.47
CA TRP A 155 22.25 -15.43 -4.20
C TRP A 155 21.77 -14.49 -3.08
N MET A 156 21.85 -13.17 -3.26
CA MET A 156 21.45 -12.21 -2.23
C MET A 156 19.92 -12.11 -2.14
N ILE A 157 19.38 -12.43 -0.97
CA ILE A 157 17.93 -12.47 -0.72
C ILE A 157 17.59 -11.81 0.62
N GLU A 158 16.35 -11.35 0.75
CA GLU A 158 15.78 -11.01 2.04
C GLU A 158 15.25 -12.29 2.68
N SER A 159 15.72 -12.63 3.89
CA SER A 159 15.18 -13.80 4.59
C SER A 159 13.80 -13.46 5.13
N TYR A 160 12.79 -14.12 4.56
CA TYR A 160 11.41 -14.13 5.07
C TYR A 160 11.14 -15.36 5.95
N GLY A 161 12.18 -16.11 6.33
CA GLY A 161 12.05 -17.42 6.97
C GLY A 161 11.54 -18.53 6.04
N ASP A 162 11.50 -18.28 4.72
CA ASP A 162 11.04 -19.24 3.73
C ASP A 162 12.20 -20.11 3.24
N ARG A 163 12.19 -21.40 3.65
CA ARG A 163 13.26 -22.36 3.33
C ARG A 163 13.44 -22.58 1.83
N GLU A 164 12.38 -22.42 1.04
CA GLU A 164 12.44 -22.61 -0.42
C GLU A 164 13.23 -21.48 -1.09
N VAL A 165 12.98 -20.22 -0.72
CA VAL A 165 13.76 -19.07 -1.21
C VAL A 165 15.24 -19.23 -0.84
N GLU A 166 15.54 -19.61 0.40
CA GLU A 166 16.91 -19.81 0.87
C GLU A 166 17.62 -20.94 0.11
N ALA A 167 16.94 -22.07 -0.12
CA ALA A 167 17.48 -23.17 -0.91
C ALA A 167 17.71 -22.80 -2.37
N LEU A 168 16.87 -21.94 -2.95
CA LEU A 168 17.09 -21.41 -4.30
C LEU A 168 18.30 -20.47 -4.35
N ALA A 169 18.44 -19.58 -3.37
CA ALA A 169 19.57 -18.67 -3.27
C ALA A 169 20.91 -19.41 -3.14
N GLN A 170 20.97 -20.47 -2.34
CA GLN A 170 22.17 -21.30 -2.19
C GLN A 170 22.63 -21.94 -3.50
N LYS A 171 21.73 -22.20 -4.46
CA LYS A 171 22.11 -22.73 -5.78
C LYS A 171 22.94 -21.74 -6.59
N TRP A 172 22.80 -20.44 -6.34
CA TRP A 172 23.54 -19.38 -7.02
C TRP A 172 24.93 -19.12 -6.44
N GLN A 173 25.25 -19.67 -5.25
CA GLN A 173 26.58 -19.51 -4.64
C GLN A 173 27.65 -20.46 -5.22
N LYS A 174 27.31 -21.26 -6.23
CA LYS A 174 28.22 -22.21 -6.88
C LYS A 174 28.95 -21.59 -8.05
#